data_AF-A0A1V4XST8-F1
#
_entry.id   AF-A0A1V4XST8-F1
#
_cell.length_a   1.000
_cell.length_b   1.000
_cell.length_c   1.000
_cell.angle_alpha   90.00
_cell.angle_beta   90.00
_cell.angle_gamma   90.00
#
_symmetry.space_group_name_H-M   'P 1'
#
loop_
_entity.id
_entity.type
_entity.pdbx_description
1 polymer ?
#
loop_
_entity_poly.entity_id
_entity_poly.type
_entity_poly.pdbx_seq_one_letter_code
_entity_poly.pdbx_strand_id
1 'polypeptide(L)'
;MTLVLSSGLLLSIPGNAGLAPFNLNLPGTTKVSVYLHILDDKPAADSSPGGWGDDIDERIPRRMHRMALSSEQDYPNAVEMLKLAEFTKSPEGTWQLSQDYVPPLLQMGTSPFLRSEIEALSEALGLFQYNLYMDAVSYLSGDSLSSVKQCLKSVFRTQRLLANLVSQVHLHPFFLCEELLTLYTEVCFYRNTTPENITSAYNHDQLAFLHTVIDLINKQMQMVRSLPPYLPFELSDNIYKVKLPDEIRQATAVYLLAQKDRVISRLSLDDLKLASLSRLPVVHKMALQGIPFKRVEHPSFQHSFGAEVEFYLMREGEEWDHALNEKMVAFYNRPELKDTAFYIFWRIE
;
A
#
# COMPACT_ATOMS: atom_id res chain seq x y z
N MET A 1 -29.59 -9.02 -10.00
CA MET A 1 -28.81 -8.12 -10.88
C MET A 1 -29.62 -6.86 -11.13
N THR A 2 -29.00 -5.69 -10.94
CA THR A 2 -29.63 -4.38 -11.18
C THR A 2 -28.74 -3.60 -12.13
N LEU A 3 -29.30 -3.03 -13.18
CA LEU A 3 -28.57 -2.34 -14.25
C LEU A 3 -29.25 -1.01 -14.56
N VAL A 4 -28.46 0.00 -14.90
CA VAL A 4 -28.94 1.24 -15.51
C VAL A 4 -28.22 1.38 -16.84
N LEU A 5 -28.98 1.56 -17.91
CA LEU A 5 -28.42 1.74 -19.26
C LEU A 5 -28.13 3.22 -19.53
N SER A 6 -27.43 3.49 -20.63
CA SER A 6 -27.14 4.86 -21.09
C SER A 6 -28.40 5.68 -21.37
N SER A 7 -29.53 5.04 -21.69
CA SER A 7 -30.83 5.71 -21.84
C SER A 7 -31.46 6.17 -20.52
N GLY A 8 -30.92 5.71 -19.39
CA GLY A 8 -31.53 5.86 -18.06
C GLY A 8 -32.52 4.74 -17.70
N LEU A 9 -32.73 3.75 -18.56
CA LEU A 9 -33.58 2.61 -18.26
C LEU A 9 -33.00 1.77 -17.10
N LEU A 10 -33.79 1.62 -16.03
CA LEU A 10 -33.47 0.79 -14.87
C LEU A 10 -34.05 -0.62 -15.03
N LEU A 11 -33.19 -1.62 -14.95
CA LEU A 11 -33.55 -3.04 -14.99
C LEU A 11 -33.20 -3.71 -13.66
N SER A 12 -34.10 -4.55 -13.16
CA SER A 12 -33.94 -5.33 -11.93
C SER A 12 -34.35 -6.78 -12.17
N ILE A 13 -33.46 -7.72 -11.83
CA ILE A 13 -33.56 -9.15 -12.10
C ILE A 13 -33.26 -9.97 -10.83
N PRO A 14 -34.22 -10.76 -10.31
CA PRO A 14 -35.64 -10.74 -10.68
C PRO A 14 -36.28 -9.42 -10.26
N GLY A 15 -37.26 -8.94 -11.02
CA GLY A 15 -37.90 -7.65 -10.75
C GLY A 15 -38.84 -7.23 -11.87
N ASN A 16 -38.46 -6.19 -12.62
CA ASN A 16 -39.20 -5.73 -13.81
C ASN A 16 -38.77 -6.45 -15.09
N ALA A 17 -37.90 -7.45 -14.99
CA ALA A 17 -37.38 -8.20 -16.12
C ALA A 17 -37.02 -9.64 -15.71
N GLY A 18 -37.08 -10.57 -16.67
CA GLY A 18 -36.66 -11.96 -16.53
C GLY A 18 -35.54 -12.29 -17.50
N LEU A 19 -34.60 -13.14 -17.10
CA LEU A 19 -33.42 -13.48 -17.91
C LEU A 19 -33.19 -14.99 -17.91
N ALA A 20 -33.16 -15.60 -19.09
CA ALA A 20 -32.78 -17.00 -19.25
C ALA A 20 -31.25 -17.15 -19.14
N PRO A 21 -30.75 -18.28 -18.57
CA PRO A 21 -29.31 -18.53 -18.49
C PRO A 21 -28.70 -18.72 -19.87
N PHE A 22 -27.42 -18.36 -20.00
CA PHE A 22 -26.62 -18.54 -21.22
C PHE A 22 -25.61 -19.66 -21.03
N ASN A 23 -25.50 -20.56 -22.01
CA ASN A 23 -24.50 -21.63 -21.99
C ASN A 23 -23.22 -21.17 -22.71
N LEU A 24 -22.17 -20.93 -21.92
CA LEU A 24 -20.86 -20.48 -22.40
C LEU A 24 -20.17 -21.45 -23.36
N ASN A 25 -20.60 -22.71 -23.45
CA ASN A 25 -20.03 -23.67 -24.41
C ASN A 25 -20.62 -23.57 -25.82
N LEU A 26 -21.74 -22.85 -26.01
CA LEU A 26 -22.40 -22.72 -27.32
C LEU A 26 -21.51 -22.07 -28.40
N PRO A 27 -20.71 -21.01 -28.11
CA PRO A 27 -19.88 -20.39 -29.13
C PRO A 27 -18.72 -21.26 -29.62
N GLY A 28 -18.36 -22.32 -28.88
CA GLY A 28 -17.26 -23.22 -29.24
C GLY A 28 -15.85 -22.65 -29.10
N THR A 29 -15.68 -21.46 -28.52
CA THR A 29 -14.38 -20.79 -28.31
C THR A 29 -13.88 -20.96 -26.87
N THR A 30 -12.62 -20.59 -26.62
CA THR A 30 -12.03 -20.51 -25.26
C THR A 30 -12.18 -19.13 -24.61
N LYS A 31 -12.67 -18.14 -25.36
CA LYS A 31 -12.93 -16.77 -24.90
C LYS A 31 -14.28 -16.32 -25.43
N VAL A 32 -15.16 -15.87 -24.55
CA VAL A 32 -16.56 -15.54 -24.86
C VAL A 32 -16.92 -14.20 -24.22
N SER A 33 -17.28 -13.21 -25.03
CA SER A 33 -17.98 -12.01 -24.55
C SER A 33 -19.46 -12.33 -24.40
N VAL A 34 -20.09 -11.86 -23.33
CA VAL A 34 -21.52 -12.01 -23.09
C VAL A 34 -22.18 -10.64 -23.08
N TYR A 35 -23.17 -10.49 -23.94
CA TYR A 35 -23.97 -9.28 -24.11
C TYR A 35 -25.39 -9.51 -23.60
N LEU A 36 -25.92 -8.51 -22.92
CA LEU A 36 -27.34 -8.40 -22.59
C LEU A 36 -28.02 -7.54 -23.66
N HIS A 37 -29.04 -8.10 -24.29
CA HIS A 37 -29.87 -7.45 -25.29
C HIS A 37 -31.25 -7.20 -24.71
N ILE A 38 -31.77 -5.99 -24.87
CA ILE A 38 -33.15 -5.65 -24.50
C ILE A 38 -33.94 -5.57 -25.79
N LEU A 39 -35.05 -6.29 -25.84
CA LEU A 39 -35.78 -6.48 -27.07
C LEU A 39 -36.92 -5.46 -27.18
N ASP A 40 -37.11 -4.91 -28.38
CA ASP A 40 -38.33 -4.19 -28.76
C ASP A 40 -39.45 -5.21 -28.79
N ASP A 41 -40.19 -5.31 -27.70
CA ASP A 41 -41.48 -5.95 -27.76
C ASP A 41 -42.42 -5.34 -26.74
N LYS A 42 -43.64 -5.10 -27.23
CA LYS A 42 -44.83 -4.84 -26.42
C LYS A 42 -45.63 -6.14 -26.35
N PRO A 43 -45.40 -7.06 -25.40
CA PRO A 43 -46.44 -8.04 -25.11
C PRO A 43 -47.46 -7.41 -24.18
N ALA A 44 -48.74 -7.52 -24.57
CA ALA A 44 -49.85 -7.45 -23.64
C ALA A 44 -49.68 -8.51 -22.55
N ALA A 45 -50.17 -8.21 -21.35
CA ALA A 45 -50.12 -9.08 -20.19
C ALA A 45 -50.72 -10.45 -20.50
N ASP A 46 -49.88 -11.50 -20.50
CA ASP A 46 -50.36 -12.88 -20.27
C ASP A 46 -49.29 -13.82 -19.70
N SER A 47 -48.02 -13.42 -19.60
CA SER A 47 -47.00 -14.24 -18.93
C SER A 47 -46.64 -13.66 -17.56
N SER A 48 -47.50 -13.90 -16.55
CA SER A 48 -47.05 -13.84 -15.16
C SER A 48 -45.98 -14.92 -14.94
N PRO A 49 -44.82 -14.62 -14.33
CA PRO A 49 -43.89 -15.66 -13.91
C PRO A 49 -44.63 -16.59 -12.93
N GLY A 50 -44.73 -17.88 -13.26
CA GLY A 50 -45.41 -18.86 -12.40
C GLY A 50 -44.80 -18.87 -11.00
N GLY A 51 -45.61 -18.63 -9.97
CA GLY A 51 -45.14 -18.68 -8.58
C GLY A 51 -45.94 -17.93 -7.53
N TRP A 52 -47.06 -17.28 -7.85
CA TRP A 52 -47.86 -16.54 -6.86
C TRP A 52 -49.32 -16.97 -6.89
N GLY A 53 -49.74 -17.61 -5.80
CA GLY A 53 -51.10 -17.92 -5.31
C GLY A 53 -52.24 -17.91 -6.32
N ASP A 54 -52.86 -19.08 -6.49
CA ASP A 54 -54.23 -19.18 -7.01
C ASP A 54 -55.20 -18.66 -5.94
N ASP A 55 -55.43 -17.34 -5.93
CA ASP A 55 -56.68 -16.74 -5.45
C ASP A 55 -56.87 -15.40 -6.16
N ILE A 56 -58.09 -15.19 -6.65
CA ILE A 56 -58.48 -14.20 -7.66
C ILE A 56 -58.26 -12.77 -7.13
N ASP A 57 -57.54 -11.93 -7.88
CA ASP A 57 -57.78 -10.49 -7.87
C ASP A 57 -57.25 -9.84 -9.15
N GLU A 58 -57.97 -8.84 -9.66
CA GLU A 58 -57.77 -8.13 -10.93
C GLU A 58 -56.27 -7.90 -11.24
N ARG A 59 -55.71 -8.75 -12.12
CA ARG A 59 -54.28 -8.70 -12.47
C ARG A 59 -54.00 -7.42 -13.25
N ILE A 60 -53.58 -6.36 -12.55
CA ILE A 60 -53.04 -5.15 -13.18
C ILE A 60 -51.95 -5.61 -14.18
N PRO A 61 -52.10 -5.29 -15.48
CA PRO A 61 -51.15 -5.72 -16.48
C PRO A 61 -49.78 -5.11 -16.17
N ARG A 62 -48.81 -5.96 -15.81
CA ARG A 62 -47.43 -5.55 -15.55
C ARG A 62 -46.64 -5.59 -16.85
N ARG A 63 -45.99 -4.49 -17.19
CA ARG A 63 -45.04 -4.46 -18.31
C ARG A 63 -43.69 -4.98 -17.84
N MET A 64 -43.27 -6.10 -18.42
CA MET A 64 -41.97 -6.71 -18.16
C MET A 64 -41.04 -6.44 -19.34
N HIS A 65 -39.77 -6.16 -19.08
CA HIS A 65 -38.76 -6.06 -20.13
C HIS A 65 -38.36 -7.46 -20.58
N ARG A 66 -38.36 -7.67 -21.90
CA ARG A 66 -37.81 -8.88 -22.52
C ARG A 66 -36.32 -8.68 -22.77
N MET A 67 -35.54 -9.68 -22.40
CA MET A 67 -34.09 -9.66 -22.54
C MET A 67 -33.58 -11.00 -23.02
N ALA A 68 -32.43 -10.95 -23.70
CA ALA A 68 -31.69 -12.13 -24.12
C ALA A 68 -30.21 -11.96 -23.81
N LEU A 69 -29.56 -13.07 -23.46
CA LEU A 69 -28.11 -13.16 -23.40
C LEU A 69 -27.59 -13.75 -24.71
N SER A 70 -26.55 -13.15 -25.27
CA SER A 70 -25.89 -13.63 -26.49
C SER A 70 -24.38 -13.45 -26.41
N SER A 71 -23.64 -14.24 -27.19
CA SER A 71 -22.22 -14.00 -27.45
C SER A 71 -21.97 -12.99 -28.58
N GLU A 72 -23.00 -12.66 -29.34
CA GLU A 72 -22.94 -11.70 -30.44
C GLU A 72 -23.32 -10.30 -29.98
N GLN A 73 -22.63 -9.31 -30.55
CA GLN A 73 -22.89 -7.90 -30.33
C GLN A 73 -24.20 -7.46 -30.99
N ASP A 74 -24.60 -8.06 -32.11
CA ASP A 74 -25.89 -7.77 -32.71
C ASP A 74 -26.91 -8.82 -32.30
N TYR A 75 -28.16 -8.41 -32.05
CA TYR A 75 -29.24 -9.33 -31.73
C TYR A 75 -30.57 -8.84 -32.35
N PRO A 76 -31.36 -9.73 -32.97
CA PRO A 76 -32.60 -9.34 -33.62
C PRO A 76 -33.56 -8.61 -32.68
N ASN A 77 -34.09 -7.48 -33.14
CA ASN A 77 -35.01 -6.62 -32.39
C ASN A 77 -34.43 -6.02 -31.10
N ALA A 78 -33.11 -5.98 -30.92
CA ALA A 78 -32.53 -5.31 -29.76
C ALA A 78 -32.66 -3.77 -29.88
N VAL A 79 -33.20 -3.12 -28.85
CA VAL A 79 -33.27 -1.65 -28.73
C VAL A 79 -32.09 -1.06 -28.00
N GLU A 80 -31.55 -1.83 -27.05
CA GLU A 80 -30.40 -1.45 -26.22
C GLU A 80 -29.58 -2.69 -25.89
N MET A 81 -28.29 -2.47 -25.64
CA MET A 81 -27.31 -3.53 -25.40
C MET A 81 -26.32 -3.10 -24.32
N LEU A 82 -25.88 -4.05 -23.52
CA LEU A 82 -24.77 -3.91 -22.59
C LEU A 82 -23.85 -5.13 -22.65
N LYS A 83 -22.54 -4.95 -22.85
CA LYS A 83 -21.57 -6.02 -22.62
C LYS A 83 -21.49 -6.26 -21.11
N LEU A 84 -21.86 -7.46 -20.66
CA LEU A 84 -21.91 -7.79 -19.23
C LEU A 84 -20.57 -8.27 -18.70
N ALA A 85 -19.93 -9.16 -19.45
CA ALA A 85 -18.72 -9.83 -19.00
C ALA A 85 -17.98 -10.44 -20.19
N GLU A 86 -16.74 -10.79 -19.93
CA GLU A 86 -15.93 -11.62 -20.80
C GLU A 86 -15.44 -12.79 -19.98
N PHE A 87 -15.51 -13.99 -20.55
CA PHE A 87 -15.11 -15.23 -19.90
C PHE A 87 -13.99 -15.89 -20.68
N THR A 88 -13.07 -16.52 -19.97
CA THR A 88 -11.99 -17.34 -20.52
C THR A 88 -12.07 -18.75 -19.95
N LYS A 89 -11.73 -19.74 -20.76
CA LYS A 89 -11.72 -21.14 -20.38
C LYS A 89 -10.32 -21.53 -19.96
N SER A 90 -10.16 -22.00 -18.72
CA SER A 90 -8.88 -22.48 -18.20
C SER A 90 -8.43 -23.77 -18.91
N PRO A 91 -7.14 -24.15 -18.83
CA PRO A 91 -6.65 -25.43 -19.35
C PRO A 91 -7.39 -26.65 -18.79
N GLU A 92 -7.92 -26.55 -17.57
CA GLU A 92 -8.74 -27.57 -16.90
C GLU A 92 -10.20 -27.58 -17.39
N GLY A 93 -10.55 -26.71 -18.33
CA GLY A 93 -11.89 -26.65 -18.93
C GLY A 93 -12.92 -25.83 -18.13
N THR A 94 -12.51 -25.13 -17.07
CA THR A 94 -13.41 -24.31 -16.24
C THR A 94 -13.51 -22.89 -16.78
N TRP A 95 -14.72 -22.33 -16.84
CA TRP A 95 -14.95 -20.94 -17.24
C TRP A 95 -14.70 -19.99 -16.07
N GLN A 96 -13.96 -18.91 -16.31
CA GLN A 96 -13.64 -17.86 -15.34
C GLN A 96 -13.87 -16.49 -15.96
N LEU A 97 -14.09 -15.47 -15.12
CA LEU A 97 -14.15 -14.08 -15.58
C LEU A 97 -12.78 -13.64 -16.09
N SER A 98 -12.75 -12.97 -17.24
CA SER A 98 -11.56 -12.36 -17.80
C SER A 98 -11.19 -11.10 -17.01
N GLN A 99 -9.91 -10.92 -16.70
CA GLN A 99 -9.37 -9.67 -16.14
C GLN A 99 -9.23 -8.58 -17.22
N ASP A 100 -9.31 -8.93 -18.50
CA ASP A 100 -9.20 -7.98 -19.62
C ASP A 100 -10.42 -7.05 -19.72
N TYR A 101 -11.54 -7.40 -19.08
CA TYR A 101 -12.78 -6.65 -19.19
C TYR A 101 -13.55 -6.59 -17.87
N VAL A 102 -13.74 -5.37 -17.39
CA VAL A 102 -14.67 -5.04 -16.31
C VAL A 102 -15.73 -4.10 -16.91
N PRO A 103 -17.03 -4.45 -16.84
CA PRO A 103 -18.08 -3.59 -17.36
C PRO A 103 -18.16 -2.27 -16.57
N PRO A 104 -18.79 -1.21 -17.10
CA PRO A 104 -19.09 -0.01 -16.33
C PRO A 104 -19.90 -0.38 -15.08
N LEU A 105 -19.36 -0.07 -13.90
CA LEU A 105 -19.98 -0.40 -12.62
C LEU A 105 -20.55 0.86 -11.96
N LEU A 106 -21.81 0.86 -11.55
CA LEU A 106 -22.34 1.98 -10.76
C LEU A 106 -21.86 1.95 -9.30
N GLN A 107 -21.60 0.76 -8.78
CA GLN A 107 -21.33 0.51 -7.37
C GLN A 107 -20.23 -0.53 -7.20
N MET A 108 -19.27 -0.22 -6.34
CA MET A 108 -18.22 -1.14 -5.90
C MET A 108 -18.76 -2.12 -4.84
N GLY A 109 -18.26 -3.35 -4.85
CA GLY A 109 -18.58 -4.39 -3.87
C GLY A 109 -19.84 -5.21 -4.16
N THR A 110 -20.66 -4.80 -5.13
CA THR A 110 -21.87 -5.54 -5.56
C THR A 110 -21.60 -6.50 -6.71
N SER A 111 -20.45 -6.39 -7.37
CA SER A 111 -20.05 -7.18 -8.53
C SER A 111 -18.85 -8.10 -8.21
N PRO A 112 -18.66 -9.20 -8.96
CA PRO A 112 -17.58 -10.15 -8.71
C PRO A 112 -16.21 -9.72 -9.27
N PHE A 113 -16.16 -8.75 -10.19
CA PHE A 113 -15.00 -8.49 -11.06
C PHE A 113 -13.71 -8.09 -10.34
N LEU A 114 -13.80 -7.46 -9.16
CA LEU A 114 -12.65 -6.95 -8.42
C LEU A 114 -12.57 -7.52 -6.99
N ARG A 115 -13.39 -8.53 -6.67
CA ARG A 115 -13.55 -9.00 -5.30
C ARG A 115 -12.26 -9.60 -4.76
N SER A 116 -11.68 -10.55 -5.49
CA SER A 116 -10.43 -11.23 -5.12
C SER A 116 -9.27 -10.25 -4.97
N GLU A 117 -9.18 -9.28 -5.87
CA GLU A 117 -8.12 -8.30 -5.91
C GLU A 117 -8.22 -7.30 -4.75
N ILE A 118 -9.45 -6.88 -4.40
CA ILE A 118 -9.70 -6.03 -3.24
C ILE A 118 -9.40 -6.78 -1.93
N GLU A 119 -9.79 -8.04 -1.83
CA GLU A 119 -9.48 -8.90 -0.66
C GLU A 119 -7.96 -9.06 -0.50
N ALA A 120 -7.26 -9.44 -1.56
CA ALA A 120 -5.80 -9.59 -1.55
C ALA A 120 -5.07 -8.27 -1.24
N LEU A 121 -5.53 -7.15 -1.80
CA LEU A 121 -4.98 -5.84 -1.50
C LEU A 121 -5.16 -5.47 -0.02
N SER A 122 -6.31 -5.79 0.57
CA SER A 122 -6.58 -5.53 1.99
C SER A 122 -5.57 -6.24 2.91
N GLU A 123 -5.28 -7.51 2.62
CA GLU A 123 -4.28 -8.30 3.35
C GLU A 123 -2.86 -7.73 3.16
N ALA A 124 -2.50 -7.42 1.91
CA ALA A 124 -1.20 -6.84 1.58
C ALA A 124 -0.96 -5.49 2.28
N LEU A 125 -2.00 -4.65 2.37
CA LEU A 125 -1.95 -3.39 3.10
C LEU A 125 -1.72 -3.59 4.60
N GLY A 126 -2.29 -4.64 5.20
CA GLY A 126 -2.05 -4.95 6.62
C GLY A 126 -0.58 -5.26 6.92
N LEU A 127 0.05 -6.07 6.08
CA LEU A 127 1.49 -6.37 6.18
C LEU A 127 2.34 -5.12 5.91
N PHE A 128 2.00 -4.37 4.87
CA PHE A 128 2.74 -3.17 4.49
C PHE A 128 2.65 -2.07 5.56
N GLN A 129 1.49 -1.90 6.19
CA GLN A 129 1.29 -1.01 7.33
C GLN A 129 2.25 -1.33 8.48
N TYR A 130 2.38 -2.61 8.84
CA TYR A 130 3.30 -3.04 9.90
C TYR A 130 4.76 -2.68 9.55
N ASN A 131 5.18 -2.96 8.31
CA ASN A 131 6.54 -2.62 7.85
C ASN A 131 6.78 -1.10 7.88
N LEU A 132 5.83 -0.30 7.42
CA LEU A 132 5.93 1.16 7.48
C LEU A 132 6.01 1.69 8.92
N TYR A 133 5.34 1.04 9.88
CA TYR A 133 5.48 1.40 11.29
C TYR A 133 6.89 1.13 11.80
N MET A 134 7.45 -0.03 11.47
CA MET A 134 8.83 -0.36 11.87
C MET A 134 9.84 0.62 11.24
N ASP A 135 9.63 0.99 9.98
CA ASP A 135 10.41 2.01 9.30
C ASP A 135 10.26 3.39 9.96
N ALA A 136 9.04 3.80 10.29
CA ALA A 136 8.76 5.11 10.91
C ALA A 136 9.43 5.26 12.27
N VAL A 137 9.46 4.18 13.07
CA VAL A 137 10.19 4.14 14.35
C VAL A 137 11.70 4.15 14.12
N SER A 138 12.15 3.55 13.03
CA SER A 138 13.56 3.54 12.67
C SER A 138 14.03 4.95 12.31
N TYR A 139 13.24 5.75 11.59
CA TYR A 139 13.63 7.11 11.18
C TYR A 139 13.76 8.12 12.32
N LEU A 140 14.95 8.74 12.43
CA LEU A 140 15.20 9.81 13.41
C LEU A 140 14.31 11.02 13.13
N SER A 141 14.37 11.50 11.89
CA SER A 141 13.63 12.67 11.40
C SER A 141 13.89 12.93 9.91
N GLY A 142 13.41 14.05 9.40
CA GLY A 142 13.67 14.53 8.05
C GLY A 142 12.69 13.98 7.01
N ASP A 143 13.04 14.17 5.74
CA ASP A 143 12.16 13.88 4.60
C ASP A 143 11.75 12.40 4.55
N SER A 144 12.65 11.48 4.93
CA SER A 144 12.31 10.06 4.98
C SER A 144 11.20 9.74 5.99
N LEU A 145 11.23 10.35 7.18
CA LEU A 145 10.16 10.19 8.17
C LEU A 145 8.84 10.78 7.67
N SER A 146 8.91 11.95 7.01
CA SER A 146 7.75 12.59 6.40
C SER A 146 7.11 11.70 5.34
N SER A 147 7.91 11.16 4.42
CA SER A 147 7.45 10.24 3.37
C SER A 147 6.82 8.97 3.93
N VAL A 148 7.43 8.36 4.96
CA VAL A 148 6.85 7.17 5.61
C VAL A 148 5.52 7.50 6.28
N LYS A 149 5.43 8.62 7.02
CA LYS A 149 4.18 9.05 7.68
C LYS A 149 3.07 9.39 6.69
N GLN A 150 3.43 10.04 5.58
CA GLN A 150 2.49 10.35 4.51
C GLN A 150 1.99 9.06 3.83
N CYS A 151 2.89 8.11 3.57
CA CYS A 151 2.52 6.79 3.05
C CYS A 151 1.60 6.04 4.02
N LEU A 152 1.92 6.01 5.32
CA LEU A 152 1.07 5.43 6.38
C LEU A 152 -0.33 6.06 6.38
N LYS A 153 -0.43 7.39 6.30
CA LYS A 153 -1.72 8.09 6.21
C LYS A 153 -2.52 7.62 5.01
N SER A 154 -1.88 7.44 3.85
CA SER A 154 -2.53 6.93 2.65
C SER A 154 -3.04 5.50 2.83
N VAL A 155 -2.20 4.62 3.39
CA VAL A 155 -2.56 3.23 3.73
C VAL A 155 -3.79 3.20 4.65
N PHE A 156 -3.84 4.02 5.69
CA PHE A 156 -5.01 4.09 6.58
C PHE A 156 -6.29 4.52 5.87
N ARG A 157 -6.21 5.50 4.96
CA ARG A 157 -7.35 5.94 4.18
C ARG A 157 -7.87 4.81 3.29
N THR A 158 -6.98 4.13 2.57
CA THR A 158 -7.35 3.02 1.70
C THR A 158 -7.92 1.85 2.49
N GLN A 159 -7.30 1.43 3.60
CA GLN A 159 -7.82 0.37 4.46
C GLN A 159 -9.23 0.69 4.96
N ARG A 160 -9.48 1.93 5.39
CA ARG A 160 -10.82 2.37 5.82
C ARG A 160 -11.82 2.34 4.66
N LEU A 161 -11.43 2.78 3.47
CA LEU A 161 -12.27 2.68 2.28
C LEU A 161 -12.65 1.23 1.97
N LEU A 162 -11.68 0.31 1.98
CA LEU A 162 -11.93 -1.11 1.73
C LEU A 162 -12.81 -1.74 2.82
N ALA A 163 -12.59 -1.39 4.10
CA ALA A 163 -13.44 -1.84 5.21
C ALA A 163 -14.90 -1.36 5.06
N ASN A 164 -15.11 -0.14 4.55
CA ASN A 164 -16.45 0.38 4.24
C ASN A 164 -17.12 -0.43 3.12
N LEU A 165 -16.39 -0.80 2.07
CA LEU A 165 -16.91 -1.66 1.00
C LEU A 165 -17.35 -3.02 1.54
N VAL A 166 -16.54 -3.64 2.41
CA VAL A 166 -16.89 -4.91 3.09
C VAL A 166 -18.15 -4.73 3.95
N SER A 167 -18.28 -3.58 4.61
CA SER A 167 -19.44 -3.19 5.42
C SER A 167 -20.67 -2.74 4.59
N GLN A 168 -20.73 -3.10 3.30
CA GLN A 168 -21.85 -2.83 2.38
C GLN A 168 -22.09 -1.33 2.09
N VAL A 169 -21.07 -0.49 2.28
CA VAL A 169 -21.11 0.91 1.82
C VAL A 169 -20.63 0.96 0.38
N HIS A 170 -21.56 0.92 -0.57
CA HIS A 170 -21.24 0.85 -1.99
C HIS A 170 -21.04 2.24 -2.61
N LEU A 171 -19.85 2.47 -3.15
CA LEU A 171 -19.44 3.74 -3.75
C LEU A 171 -19.29 3.61 -5.27
N HIS A 172 -19.38 4.73 -5.98
CA HIS A 172 -19.04 4.77 -7.40
C HIS A 172 -17.54 4.44 -7.62
N PRO A 173 -17.14 3.67 -8.66
CA PRO A 173 -15.75 3.24 -8.86
C PRO A 173 -14.74 4.36 -8.97
N PHE A 174 -15.17 5.54 -9.43
CA PHE A 174 -14.35 6.76 -9.45
C PHE A 174 -13.65 7.03 -8.11
N PHE A 175 -14.36 6.92 -6.99
CA PHE A 175 -13.77 7.20 -5.68
C PHE A 175 -12.71 6.17 -5.26
N LEU A 176 -12.91 4.90 -5.64
CA LEU A 176 -11.90 3.87 -5.42
C LEU A 176 -10.67 4.13 -6.29
N CYS A 177 -10.87 4.47 -7.57
CA CYS A 177 -9.79 4.81 -8.48
C CYS A 177 -8.90 5.93 -7.93
N GLU A 178 -9.50 7.06 -7.52
CA GLU A 178 -8.76 8.21 -6.99
C GLU A 178 -7.94 7.86 -5.73
N GLU A 179 -8.53 7.08 -4.81
CA GLU A 179 -7.82 6.65 -3.59
C GLU A 179 -6.71 5.64 -3.90
N LEU A 180 -6.88 4.75 -4.89
CA LEU A 180 -5.83 3.82 -5.31
C LEU A 180 -4.67 4.55 -6.02
N LEU A 181 -4.95 5.52 -6.88
CA LEU A 181 -3.91 6.34 -7.53
C LEU A 181 -3.17 7.23 -6.53
N THR A 182 -3.89 7.75 -5.54
CA THR A 182 -3.28 8.47 -4.40
C THR A 182 -2.35 7.54 -3.63
N LEU A 183 -2.80 6.33 -3.27
CA LEU A 183 -1.97 5.34 -2.61
C LEU A 183 -0.73 4.99 -3.43
N TYR A 184 -0.91 4.69 -4.72
CA TYR A 184 0.20 4.36 -5.62
C TYR A 184 1.27 5.46 -5.66
N THR A 185 0.85 6.73 -5.76
CA THR A 185 1.75 7.88 -5.74
C THR A 185 2.55 7.95 -4.44
N GLU A 186 1.88 7.79 -3.30
CA GLU A 186 2.53 7.85 -1.98
C GLU A 186 3.49 6.68 -1.74
N VAL A 187 3.13 5.48 -2.21
CA VAL A 187 4.03 4.32 -2.15
C VAL A 187 5.26 4.56 -3.03
N CYS A 188 5.10 5.06 -4.26
CA CYS A 188 6.20 5.40 -5.14
C CYS A 188 7.16 6.43 -4.51
N PHE A 189 6.63 7.49 -3.90
CA PHE A 189 7.45 8.49 -3.21
C PHE A 189 8.17 7.91 -2.00
N TYR A 190 7.52 7.07 -1.21
CA TYR A 190 8.18 6.33 -0.14
C TYR A 190 9.29 5.39 -0.65
N ARG A 191 9.15 4.83 -1.86
CA ARG A 191 10.15 4.01 -2.54
C ARG A 191 11.19 4.80 -3.34
N ASN A 192 11.11 6.13 -3.38
CA ASN A 192 11.92 6.99 -4.24
C ASN A 192 11.84 6.61 -5.74
N THR A 193 10.67 6.14 -6.19
CA THR A 193 10.40 5.83 -7.60
C THR A 193 9.42 6.85 -8.18
N THR A 194 9.47 7.05 -9.50
CA THR A 194 8.51 7.91 -10.20
C THR A 194 7.26 7.11 -10.55
N PRO A 195 6.06 7.57 -10.17
CA PRO A 195 4.84 6.87 -10.53
C PRO A 195 4.51 7.11 -12.01
N GLU A 196 4.17 6.02 -12.71
CA GLU A 196 3.80 6.05 -14.13
C GLU A 196 2.28 6.19 -14.31
N ASN A 197 1.85 6.84 -15.41
CA ASN A 197 0.45 6.93 -15.84
C ASN A 197 -0.54 7.55 -14.83
N ILE A 198 -0.08 8.36 -13.88
CA ILE A 198 -0.96 8.95 -12.84
C ILE A 198 -1.90 10.04 -13.38
N THR A 199 -1.58 10.61 -14.54
CA THR A 199 -2.31 11.74 -15.14
C THR A 199 -3.36 11.29 -16.16
N SER A 200 -3.49 9.98 -16.37
CA SER A 200 -4.51 9.42 -17.25
C SER A 200 -5.90 9.73 -16.69
N ALA A 201 -6.79 10.25 -17.53
CA ALA A 201 -8.15 10.55 -17.14
C ALA A 201 -8.93 9.26 -16.83
N TYR A 202 -9.80 9.31 -15.82
CA TYR A 202 -10.73 8.23 -15.51
C TYR A 202 -11.65 7.95 -16.71
N ASN A 203 -11.61 6.72 -17.21
CA ASN A 203 -12.52 6.23 -18.25
C ASN A 203 -13.46 5.18 -17.66
N HIS A 204 -14.74 5.55 -17.51
CA HIS A 204 -15.73 4.68 -16.90
C HIS A 204 -16.00 3.40 -17.70
N ASP A 205 -15.73 3.42 -19.00
CA ASP A 205 -15.97 2.28 -19.89
C ASP A 205 -14.81 1.28 -19.92
N GLN A 206 -13.71 1.55 -19.22
CA GLN A 206 -12.48 0.76 -19.26
C GLN A 206 -11.98 0.36 -17.87
N LEU A 207 -12.87 -0.02 -16.94
CA LEU A 207 -12.51 -0.28 -15.54
C LEU A 207 -11.49 -1.41 -15.29
N ALA A 208 -11.15 -2.20 -16.31
CA ALA A 208 -10.09 -3.21 -16.22
C ALA A 208 -8.72 -2.63 -15.82
N PHE A 209 -8.47 -1.33 -16.07
CA PHE A 209 -7.23 -0.67 -15.64
C PHE A 209 -7.01 -0.73 -14.11
N LEU A 210 -8.06 -0.92 -13.31
CA LEU A 210 -7.96 -1.05 -11.86
C LEU A 210 -7.11 -2.26 -11.46
N HIS A 211 -7.15 -3.37 -12.22
CA HIS A 211 -6.24 -4.51 -12.00
C HIS A 211 -4.78 -4.07 -12.12
N THR A 212 -4.45 -3.33 -13.19
CA THR A 212 -3.10 -2.79 -13.41
C THR A 212 -2.64 -1.88 -12.28
N VAL A 213 -3.51 -0.99 -11.78
CA VAL A 213 -3.17 -0.10 -10.66
C VAL A 213 -2.91 -0.91 -9.38
N ILE A 214 -3.74 -1.91 -9.08
CA ILE A 214 -3.56 -2.79 -7.93
C ILE A 214 -2.23 -3.56 -8.03
N ASP A 215 -1.90 -4.09 -9.20
CA ASP A 215 -0.64 -4.81 -9.44
C ASP A 215 0.58 -3.91 -9.26
N LEU A 216 0.51 -2.66 -9.75
CA LEU A 216 1.58 -1.67 -9.56
C LEU A 216 1.78 -1.33 -8.08
N ILE A 217 0.70 -1.14 -7.32
CA ILE A 217 0.76 -0.92 -5.87
C ILE A 217 1.42 -2.12 -5.18
N ASN A 218 0.94 -3.34 -5.46
CA ASN A 218 1.46 -4.57 -4.88
C ASN A 218 2.96 -4.75 -5.16
N LYS A 219 3.39 -4.53 -6.41
CA LYS A 219 4.80 -4.59 -6.80
C LYS A 219 5.66 -3.63 -5.97
N GLN A 220 5.20 -2.40 -5.77
CA GLN A 220 5.95 -1.40 -4.99
C GLN A 220 5.93 -1.69 -3.48
N MET A 221 4.82 -2.22 -2.94
CA MET A 221 4.76 -2.64 -1.53
C MET A 221 5.73 -3.79 -1.22
N GLN A 222 5.94 -4.71 -2.17
CA GLN A 222 6.84 -5.86 -2.02
C GLN A 222 8.34 -5.53 -2.12
N MET A 223 8.72 -4.35 -2.63
CA MET A 223 10.13 -3.97 -2.72
C MET A 223 10.77 -3.88 -1.33
N VAL A 224 11.97 -4.42 -1.17
CA VAL A 224 12.74 -4.30 0.08
C VAL A 224 13.43 -2.94 0.10
N ARG A 225 13.22 -2.17 1.17
CA ARG A 225 14.00 -0.96 1.42
C ARG A 225 15.19 -1.32 2.30
N SER A 226 16.39 -0.92 1.88
CA SER A 226 17.51 -0.88 2.81
C SER A 226 17.32 0.34 3.70
N LEU A 227 16.98 0.12 4.97
CA LEU A 227 17.06 1.17 5.98
C LEU A 227 18.52 1.67 6.06
N PRO A 228 18.76 2.97 6.29
CA PRO A 228 20.10 3.44 6.58
C PRO A 228 20.60 2.73 7.85
N PRO A 229 21.82 2.16 7.82
CA PRO A 229 22.34 1.35 8.92
C PRO A 229 22.73 2.24 10.11
N TYR A 230 21.76 2.59 10.95
CA TYR A 230 22.06 3.13 12.27
C TYR A 230 21.32 2.41 13.38
N LEU A 231 21.93 2.40 14.56
CA LEU A 231 21.42 1.74 15.75
C LEU A 231 21.37 2.71 16.93
N PRO A 232 20.27 2.72 17.70
CA PRO A 232 20.14 3.59 18.87
C PRO A 232 21.03 3.13 20.03
N PHE A 233 21.52 4.10 20.79
CA PHE A 233 22.06 3.83 22.12
C PHE A 233 20.91 3.71 23.12
N GLU A 234 20.93 2.65 23.92
CA GLU A 234 20.01 2.43 25.02
C GLU A 234 20.64 2.93 26.33
N LEU A 235 19.87 3.68 27.12
CA LEU A 235 20.30 4.14 28.44
C LEU A 235 19.91 3.10 29.51
N SER A 236 20.88 2.45 30.14
CA SER A 236 20.68 1.68 31.38
C SER A 236 21.78 2.00 32.38
N ASP A 237 21.44 2.06 33.67
CA ASP A 237 22.42 2.23 34.75
C ASP A 237 23.34 3.46 34.55
N ASN A 238 22.76 4.55 34.03
CA ASN A 238 23.47 5.80 33.71
C ASN A 238 24.57 5.63 32.64
N ILE A 239 24.47 4.61 31.79
CA ILE A 239 25.36 4.32 30.67
C ILE A 239 24.52 4.18 29.41
N TYR A 240 24.85 4.97 28.40
CA TYR A 240 24.38 4.74 27.04
C TYR A 240 25.21 3.63 26.42
N LYS A 241 24.57 2.62 25.84
CA LYS A 241 25.24 1.50 25.18
C LYS A 241 24.53 1.09 23.90
N VAL A 242 25.30 0.66 22.91
CA VAL A 242 24.79 0.11 21.65
C VAL A 242 25.54 -1.15 21.30
N LYS A 243 24.82 -2.19 20.88
CA LYS A 243 25.40 -3.42 20.36
C LYS A 243 25.76 -3.22 18.89
N LEU A 244 27.00 -3.49 18.53
CA LEU A 244 27.49 -3.37 17.17
C LEU A 244 27.14 -4.62 16.34
N PRO A 245 26.69 -4.47 15.09
CA PRO A 245 26.50 -5.58 14.18
C PRO A 245 27.84 -6.03 13.60
N ASP A 246 27.90 -7.27 13.12
CA ASP A 246 29.15 -7.83 12.56
C ASP A 246 29.63 -7.09 11.31
N GLU A 247 28.70 -6.58 10.50
CA GLU A 247 28.98 -5.85 9.26
C GLU A 247 29.74 -4.54 9.48
N ILE A 248 29.72 -3.97 10.69
CA ILE A 248 30.40 -2.69 10.97
C ILE A 248 31.93 -2.79 10.76
N ARG A 249 32.49 -4.01 10.80
CA ARG A 249 33.91 -4.27 10.51
C ARG A 249 34.28 -4.01 9.05
N GLN A 250 33.30 -3.99 8.16
CA GLN A 250 33.46 -3.69 6.73
C GLN A 250 33.19 -2.20 6.44
N ALA A 251 32.89 -1.40 7.46
CA ALA A 251 32.53 -0.02 7.26
C ALA A 251 33.74 0.83 6.86
N THR A 252 33.58 1.65 5.82
CA THR A 252 34.57 2.66 5.41
C THR A 252 34.56 3.88 6.33
N ALA A 253 33.43 4.14 6.99
CA ALA A 253 33.30 5.21 7.98
C ALA A 253 32.22 4.88 9.01
N VAL A 254 32.45 5.30 10.26
CA VAL A 254 31.51 5.16 11.37
C VAL A 254 31.29 6.53 12.02
N TYR A 255 30.04 6.86 12.28
CA TYR A 255 29.59 8.13 12.83
C TYR A 255 28.79 7.90 14.10
N LEU A 256 29.05 8.71 15.13
CA LEU A 256 28.11 8.96 16.21
C LEU A 256 27.16 10.06 15.75
N LEU A 257 25.87 9.78 15.77
CA LEU A 257 24.81 10.75 15.51
C LEU A 257 24.23 11.22 16.85
N ALA A 258 24.06 12.52 17.00
CA ALA A 258 23.35 13.10 18.13
C ALA A 258 22.13 13.87 17.62
N GLN A 259 20.93 13.40 17.97
CA GLN A 259 19.67 14.03 17.62
C GLN A 259 19.21 14.92 18.77
N LYS A 260 19.14 16.22 18.49
CA LYS A 260 18.70 17.23 19.45
C LYS A 260 17.18 17.40 19.40
N ASP A 261 16.55 17.70 20.53
CA ASP A 261 15.13 18.09 20.58
C ASP A 261 14.85 19.39 19.79
N ARG A 262 15.82 20.30 19.72
CA ARG A 262 15.69 21.59 19.00
C ARG A 262 16.94 21.89 18.19
N VAL A 263 16.77 22.35 16.95
CA VAL A 263 17.89 22.71 16.05
C VAL A 263 18.84 23.76 16.68
N ILE A 264 18.29 24.71 17.43
CA ILE A 264 19.02 25.84 18.03
C ILE A 264 19.81 25.43 19.29
N SER A 265 19.53 24.26 19.89
CA SER A 265 20.25 23.85 21.10
C SER A 265 21.73 23.58 20.77
N ARG A 266 22.62 23.96 21.70
CA ARG A 266 24.04 23.67 21.62
C ARG A 266 24.32 22.40 22.39
N LEU A 267 24.88 21.40 21.71
CA LEU A 267 25.38 20.17 22.31
C LEU A 267 26.91 20.23 22.29
N SER A 268 27.54 20.18 23.47
CA SER A 268 28.99 19.98 23.58
C SER A 268 29.25 18.54 23.99
N LEU A 269 30.05 17.85 23.18
CA LEU A 269 30.51 16.48 23.43
C LEU A 269 32.02 16.43 23.69
N ASP A 270 32.67 17.57 23.95
CA ASP A 270 34.13 17.69 23.98
C ASP A 270 34.77 16.80 25.07
N ASP A 271 34.07 16.64 26.20
CA ASP A 271 34.53 15.81 27.30
C ASP A 271 33.98 14.37 27.24
N LEU A 272 33.14 14.04 26.26
CA LEU A 272 32.47 12.74 26.19
C LEU A 272 33.48 11.65 25.83
N LYS A 273 33.47 10.55 26.58
CA LYS A 273 34.39 9.42 26.36
C LYS A 273 33.61 8.19 25.91
N LEU A 274 33.81 7.83 24.65
CA LEU A 274 33.34 6.57 24.08
C LEU A 274 34.37 5.47 24.38
N ALA A 275 33.91 4.28 24.74
CA ALA A 275 34.76 3.11 24.90
C ALA A 275 33.92 1.83 24.74
N SER A 276 34.56 0.66 24.78
CA SER A 276 33.83 -0.58 25.01
C SER A 276 33.28 -0.62 26.45
N LEU A 277 32.20 -1.37 26.71
CA LEU A 277 31.53 -1.38 28.01
C LEU A 277 32.49 -1.80 29.15
N SER A 278 33.32 -2.82 28.92
CA SER A 278 34.33 -3.28 29.89
C SER A 278 35.46 -2.27 30.14
N ARG A 279 35.85 -1.50 29.12
CA ARG A 279 36.93 -0.49 29.19
C ARG A 279 36.48 0.85 29.76
N LEU A 280 35.19 1.17 29.67
CA LEU A 280 34.64 2.48 30.04
C LEU A 280 35.07 2.97 31.43
N PRO A 281 35.07 2.15 32.51
CA PRO A 281 35.53 2.60 33.82
C PRO A 281 37.02 2.96 33.86
N VAL A 282 37.87 2.24 33.12
CA VAL A 282 39.32 2.47 33.07
C VAL A 282 39.61 3.74 32.29
N VAL A 283 38.99 3.91 31.12
CA VAL A 283 39.11 5.10 30.28
C VAL A 283 38.73 6.36 31.07
N HIS A 284 37.68 6.28 31.88
CA HIS A 284 37.27 7.39 32.73
C HIS A 284 38.22 7.64 33.91
N LYS A 285 38.54 6.61 34.70
CA LYS A 285 39.39 6.73 35.92
C LYS A 285 40.83 7.18 35.61
N MET A 286 41.38 6.73 34.49
CA MET A 286 42.75 7.05 34.07
C MET A 286 42.83 8.25 33.13
N ALA A 287 41.71 8.96 32.92
CA ALA A 287 41.63 10.11 32.04
C ALA A 287 42.09 9.86 30.59
N LEU A 288 41.97 8.64 30.07
CA LEU A 288 42.32 8.30 28.69
C LEU A 288 41.36 8.97 27.70
N GLN A 289 41.78 9.07 26.44
CA GLN A 289 41.02 9.75 25.39
C GLN A 289 39.73 9.00 24.99
N GLY A 290 39.69 7.67 25.14
CA GLY A 290 38.60 6.85 24.59
C GLY A 290 38.67 6.77 23.07
N ILE A 291 37.57 6.33 22.43
CA ILE A 291 37.44 6.31 20.97
C ILE A 291 37.33 7.76 20.49
N PRO A 292 38.30 8.26 19.69
CA PRO A 292 38.26 9.64 19.24
C PRO A 292 37.15 9.86 18.22
N PHE A 293 36.47 11.00 18.30
CA PHE A 293 35.51 11.43 17.29
C PHE A 293 35.63 12.94 17.05
N LYS A 294 35.19 13.41 15.88
CA LYS A 294 35.20 14.82 15.51
C LYS A 294 33.88 15.22 14.85
N ARG A 295 33.33 16.37 15.26
CA ARG A 295 32.15 16.95 14.60
C ARG A 295 32.42 17.20 13.12
N VAL A 296 31.45 16.82 12.29
CA VAL A 296 31.42 17.04 10.85
C VAL A 296 30.18 17.86 10.53
N GLU A 297 30.36 19.09 10.03
CA GLU A 297 29.21 19.94 9.66
C GLU A 297 28.56 19.49 8.35
N HIS A 298 29.37 19.03 7.40
CA HIS A 298 28.94 18.64 6.07
C HIS A 298 29.51 17.25 5.75
N PRO A 299 28.81 16.16 6.12
CA PRO A 299 29.23 14.82 5.72
C PRO A 299 29.31 14.71 4.20
N SER A 300 30.31 13.99 3.68
CA SER A 300 30.58 13.85 2.24
C SER A 300 29.64 12.88 1.50
N PHE A 301 28.58 12.40 2.16
CA PHE A 301 27.63 11.44 1.62
C PHE A 301 26.22 12.01 1.59
N GLN A 302 25.40 11.54 0.65
CA GLN A 302 23.99 11.89 0.61
C GLN A 302 23.24 11.21 1.75
N HIS A 303 22.43 11.96 2.48
CA HIS A 303 21.61 11.45 3.57
C HIS A 303 20.28 12.18 3.70
N SER A 304 19.33 11.55 4.39
CA SER A 304 17.98 12.10 4.65
C SER A 304 17.75 12.53 6.10
N PHE A 305 18.79 12.55 6.94
CA PHE A 305 18.70 13.05 8.32
C PHE A 305 18.34 14.54 8.35
N GLY A 306 17.49 14.94 9.31
CA GLY A 306 17.10 16.34 9.50
C GLY A 306 18.19 17.22 10.12
N ALA A 307 17.95 18.54 10.14
CA ALA A 307 18.90 19.56 10.60
C ALA A 307 19.19 19.53 12.11
N GLU A 308 18.41 18.79 12.88
CA GLU A 308 18.61 18.54 14.31
C GLU A 308 19.64 17.45 14.60
N VAL A 309 20.06 16.69 13.59
CA VAL A 309 21.05 15.61 13.71
C VAL A 309 22.45 16.19 13.51
N GLU A 310 23.29 16.07 14.52
CA GLU A 310 24.71 16.41 14.46
C GLU A 310 25.56 15.16 14.22
N PHE A 311 26.54 15.26 13.31
CA PHE A 311 27.41 14.15 12.92
C PHE A 311 28.76 14.26 13.58
N TYR A 312 29.25 13.15 14.13
CA TYR A 312 30.58 13.03 14.70
C TYR A 312 31.29 11.81 14.10
N LEU A 313 32.28 12.05 13.23
CA LEU A 313 33.07 10.98 12.62
C LEU A 313 33.99 10.35 13.66
N MET A 314 33.83 9.04 13.88
CA MET A 314 34.70 8.26 14.75
C MET A 314 36.00 7.91 14.02
N ARG A 315 37.10 7.84 14.77
CA ARG A 315 38.40 7.44 14.25
C ARG A 315 38.77 6.06 14.77
N GLU A 316 39.40 5.29 13.90
CA GLU A 316 40.01 4.01 14.24
C GLU A 316 41.16 4.18 15.25
N GLY A 317 41.40 3.15 16.05
CA GLY A 317 42.42 3.11 17.08
C GLY A 317 42.17 1.99 18.09
N GLU A 318 43.06 1.84 19.08
CA GLU A 318 43.02 0.72 20.03
C GLU A 318 41.69 0.59 20.79
N GLU A 319 41.11 1.69 21.28
CA GLU A 319 39.81 1.66 21.97
C GLU A 319 38.64 1.31 21.03
N TRP A 320 38.78 1.59 19.73
CA TRP A 320 37.80 1.17 18.73
C TRP A 320 37.89 -0.34 18.49
N ASP A 321 39.10 -0.89 18.40
CA ASP A 321 39.31 -2.34 18.27
C ASP A 321 38.75 -3.11 19.47
N HIS A 322 38.89 -2.58 20.68
CA HIS A 322 38.25 -3.13 21.87
C HIS A 322 36.72 -3.14 21.74
N ALA A 323 36.12 -2.05 21.26
CA ALA A 323 34.67 -1.98 21.03
C ALA A 323 34.18 -2.94 19.95
N LEU A 324 34.94 -3.12 18.86
CA LEU A 324 34.64 -4.10 17.82
C LEU A 324 34.73 -5.54 18.34
N ASN A 325 35.72 -5.84 19.19
CA ASN A 325 35.90 -7.16 19.78
C ASN A 325 34.81 -7.49 20.80
N GLU A 326 34.40 -6.52 21.62
CA GLU A 326 33.29 -6.65 22.57
C GLU A 326 31.91 -6.54 21.88
N LYS A 327 31.89 -6.09 20.62
CA LYS A 327 30.68 -5.74 19.85
C LYS A 327 29.78 -4.74 20.58
N MET A 328 30.37 -3.80 21.31
CA MET A 328 29.63 -2.84 22.10
C MET A 328 30.40 -1.54 22.25
N VAL A 329 29.68 -0.42 22.08
CA VAL A 329 30.18 0.94 22.38
C VAL A 329 29.32 1.51 23.48
N ALA A 330 29.94 2.19 24.43
CA ALA A 330 29.26 2.80 25.55
C ALA A 330 29.89 4.12 26.00
N PHE A 331 29.10 4.94 26.68
CA PHE A 331 29.55 6.16 27.37
C PHE A 331 28.64 6.48 28.56
N TYR A 332 29.18 7.22 29.54
CA TYR A 332 28.40 7.65 30.69
C TYR A 332 27.40 8.76 30.33
N ASN A 333 26.18 8.63 30.82
CA ASN A 333 25.18 9.69 30.75
C ASN A 333 25.63 10.90 31.58
N ARG A 334 25.28 12.10 31.11
CA ARG A 334 25.58 13.38 31.76
C ARG A 334 24.40 14.33 31.67
N PRO A 335 24.26 15.29 32.60
CA PRO A 335 23.15 16.25 32.59
C PRO A 335 23.01 17.03 31.29
N GLU A 336 24.12 17.33 30.60
CA GLU A 336 24.13 18.10 29.35
C GLU A 336 23.57 17.31 28.15
N LEU A 337 23.51 15.98 28.26
CA LEU A 337 23.00 15.08 27.22
C LEU A 337 21.49 14.85 27.35
N LYS A 338 20.86 15.51 28.33
CA LYS A 338 19.42 15.41 28.56
C LYS A 338 18.67 15.83 27.29
N ASP A 339 17.60 15.11 26.98
CA ASP A 339 16.75 15.35 25.82
C ASP A 339 17.50 15.22 24.46
N THR A 340 18.62 14.48 24.45
CA THR A 340 19.37 14.12 23.24
C THR A 340 19.36 12.60 23.05
N ALA A 341 19.02 12.15 21.85
CA ALA A 341 19.12 10.74 21.48
C ALA A 341 20.41 10.49 20.68
N PHE A 342 21.05 9.35 20.91
CA PHE A 342 22.32 8.99 20.28
C PHE A 342 22.18 7.74 19.45
N TYR A 343 22.86 7.71 18.31
CA TYR A 343 22.84 6.58 17.38
C TYR A 343 24.24 6.35 16.82
N ILE A 344 24.55 5.11 16.45
CA ILE A 344 25.74 4.80 15.65
C ILE A 344 25.31 4.55 14.21
N PHE A 345 25.96 5.19 13.25
CA PHE A 345 25.70 5.05 11.81
C PHE A 345 26.99 4.62 11.11
N TRP A 346 26.93 3.67 10.19
CA TRP A 346 28.12 3.23 9.46
C TRP A 346 27.87 3.14 7.95
N ARG A 347 28.93 3.23 7.16
CA ARG A 347 28.85 3.13 5.70
C ARG A 347 29.67 1.96 5.22
N ILE A 348 29.06 1.11 4.42
CA ILE A 348 29.73 0.06 3.63
C ILE A 348 29.60 0.55 2.18
N GLU A 349 30.71 0.70 1.48
CA GLU A 349 30.70 1.12 0.07
C GLU A 349 30.52 -0.06 -0.88
#